data_AF-A0A954R4D1-F1
#
_entry.id   AF-A0A954R4D1-F1
#
_cell.length_a   1.000
_cell.length_b   1.000
_cell.length_c   1.000
_cell.angle_alpha   90.00
_cell.angle_beta   90.00
_cell.angle_gamma   90.00
#
_symmetry.space_group_name_H-M   'P 1'
#
loop_
_entity.id
_entity.type
_entity.pdbx_description
1 polymer ?
#
loop_
_entity_poly.entity_id
_entity_poly.type
_entity_poly.pdbx_seq_one_letter_code
_entity_poly.pdbx_strand_id
1 'polypeptide(L)' 'HPFEGTIQRVHPRAELREHKNVFIAEVDCDNSNGQFRPGMRGSARIASVRRTVAWNWFHKAYAATLTWLGW' A
#
# COMPACT_ATOMS: atom_id res chain seq x y z
N HIS A 1 -20.83 -3.46 -11.36
CA HIS A 1 -19.44 -3.85 -11.66
C HIS A 1 -18.55 -3.45 -10.50
N PRO A 2 -17.53 -4.25 -10.13
CA PRO A 2 -16.52 -3.80 -9.17
C PRO A 2 -15.86 -2.53 -9.73
N PHE A 3 -15.67 -1.53 -8.87
CA PHE A 3 -14.96 -0.31 -9.22
C PHE A 3 -13.45 -0.56 -9.08
N GLU A 4 -12.70 -0.14 -10.10
CA GLU A 4 -11.25 -0.22 -10.12
C GLU A 4 -10.66 1.18 -10.18
N GLY A 5 -9.63 1.42 -9.36
CA GLY A 5 -8.93 2.70 -9.30
C GLY A 5 -7.51 2.52 -8.80
N THR A 6 -6.67 3.51 -9.08
CA THR A 6 -5.29 3.54 -8.62
C THR A 6 -5.16 4.54 -7.47
N ILE A 7 -4.45 4.14 -6.42
CA ILE A 7 -4.11 5.05 -5.32
C ILE A 7 -3.18 6.12 -5.85
N GLN A 8 -3.62 7.38 -5.82
CA GLN A 8 -2.83 8.53 -6.25
C GLN A 8 -1.95 9.04 -5.11
N ARG A 9 -2.48 9.02 -3.89
CA ARG A 9 -1.81 9.59 -2.72
C ARG A 9 -2.12 8.82 -1.46
N VAL A 10 -1.09 8.56 -0.67
CA VAL A 10 -1.24 8.05 0.70
C VAL A 10 -0.72 9.12 1.64
N HIS A 11 -1.54 9.52 2.61
CA HIS A 11 -1.14 10.47 3.64
C HIS A 11 -0.08 9.80 4.53
N PRO A 12 1.11 10.40 4.72
CA PRO A 12 2.19 9.79 5.49
C PRO A 12 1.92 9.80 7.00
N ARG A 13 0.96 10.61 7.45
CA ARG A 13 0.56 10.71 8.85
C ARG A 13 -0.66 9.83 9.11
N ALA A 14 -0.58 9.02 10.14
CA ALA A 14 -1.71 8.24 10.60
C ALA A 14 -2.70 9.14 11.37
N GLU A 15 -3.98 8.93 11.15
CA GLU A 15 -5.08 9.66 11.77
C GLU A 15 -5.91 8.71 12.64
N LEU A 16 -6.44 9.24 13.74
CA LEU A 16 -7.35 8.49 14.61
C LEU A 16 -8.77 8.55 14.02
N ARG A 17 -9.26 7.45 13.46
CA ARG A 17 -10.67 7.28 13.06
C ARG A 17 -11.25 6.06 13.75
N GLU A 18 -12.46 6.20 14.28
CA GLU A 18 -13.16 5.08 14.93
C GLU A 18 -12.29 4.37 15.98
N HIS A 19 -11.49 5.16 16.70
CA HIS A 19 -10.57 4.70 17.76
C HIS A 19 -9.44 3.77 17.26
N LYS A 20 -9.15 3.83 15.96
CA LYS A 20 -8.06 3.11 15.31
C LYS A 20 -7.13 4.09 14.61
N ASN A 21 -5.84 3.81 14.71
CA ASN A 21 -4.83 4.57 13.96
C ASN A 21 -4.82 4.07 12.51
N VAL A 22 -5.23 4.91 11.57
CA VAL A 22 -5.41 4.54 10.16
C VAL A 22 -4.63 5.47 9.25
N PHE A 23 -4.16 4.95 8.12
CA PHE A 23 -3.60 5.77 7.05
C PHE A 23 -4.69 6.05 6.03
N ILE A 24 -4.82 7.32 5.63
CA ILE A 24 -5.79 7.73 4.62
C ILE A 24 -5.11 7.67 3.25
N ALA A 25 -5.75 6.98 2.31
CA ALA A 25 -5.34 6.92 0.92
C ALA A 25 -6.44 7.51 0.03
N GLU A 26 -6.04 8.24 -0.99
CA GLU A 26 -6.89 8.86 -2.00
C GLU A 26 -6.75 8.08 -3.31
N VAL A 27 -7.90 7.77 -3.91
CA VAL A 27 -8.03 7.03 -5.17
C VAL A 27 -8.94 7.84 -6.06
N ASP A 28 -8.53 8.07 -7.29
CA ASP A 28 -9.43 8.60 -8.31
C ASP A 28 -10.29 7.46 -8.86
N CYS A 29 -11.59 7.71 -8.85
CA CYS A 29 -12.60 6.77 -9.31
C CYS A 29 -13.34 7.32 -10.53
N ASP A 30 -13.43 6.53 -11.60
CA ASP A 30 -14.32 6.89 -12.69
C ASP A 30 -15.78 6.76 -12.24
N ASN A 31 -16.47 7.90 -12.24
CA ASN A 31 -17.90 8.02 -11.93
C ASN A 31 -18.72 8.39 -13.17
N SER A 32 -18.30 7.94 -14.36
CA SER A 32 -19.01 8.14 -15.63
C SER A 32 -20.49 7.71 -15.57
N ASN A 33 -20.82 6.69 -14.76
CA ASN A 33 -22.18 6.21 -14.58
C ASN A 33 -23.00 6.94 -13.50
N GLY A 34 -22.42 7.94 -12.80
CA GLY A 34 -23.12 8.75 -11.79
C GLY A 34 -23.60 7.99 -10.55
N GLN A 35 -23.03 6.81 -10.27
CA GLN A 35 -23.46 5.93 -9.18
C GLN A 35 -22.87 6.35 -7.82
N PHE A 36 -21.76 7.08 -7.81
CA PHE A 36 -21.14 7.53 -6.56
C PHE A 36 -21.73 8.84 -6.07
N ARG A 37 -22.16 8.84 -4.81
CA ARG A 37 -22.63 10.02 -4.09
C ARG A 37 -21.65 10.35 -2.95
N PRO A 38 -21.41 11.64 -2.67
CA PRO A 38 -20.60 12.04 -1.52
C PRO A 38 -21.14 11.43 -0.22
N GLY A 39 -20.24 10.91 0.62
CA GLY A 39 -20.58 10.29 1.90
C GLY A 39 -20.92 8.80 1.86
N MET A 40 -20.87 8.15 0.70
CA MET A 40 -21.03 6.70 0.62
C MET A 40 -19.91 5.98 1.38
N ARG A 41 -20.30 4.95 2.16
CA ARG A 41 -19.38 4.01 2.80
C ARG A 41 -19.40 2.71 2.02
N GLY A 42 -18.22 2.14 1.81
CA GLY A 42 -18.03 0.86 1.15
C GLY A 42 -16.75 0.20 1.63
N SER A 43 -16.56 -1.05 1.22
CA SER A 43 -15.31 -1.78 1.44
C SER A 43 -14.59 -1.96 0.12
N ALA A 44 -13.29 -1.69 0.12
CA ALA A 44 -12.43 -1.89 -1.04
C ALA A 44 -11.25 -2.79 -0.66
N ARG A 45 -10.74 -3.55 -1.64
CA ARG A 45 -9.55 -4.37 -1.47
C ARG A 45 -8.42 -3.73 -2.26
N ILE A 46 -7.33 -3.41 -1.56
CA ILE A 46 -6.15 -2.80 -2.17
C ILE A 46 -5.16 -3.93 -2.51
N ALA A 47 -4.81 -4.04 -3.78
CA ALA A 47 -3.68 -4.85 -4.22
C ALA A 47 -2.44 -3.95 -4.33
N SER A 48 -1.32 -4.38 -3.75
CA SER A 48 -0.04 -3.68 -3.88
C SER A 48 1.00 -4.65 -4.44
N VAL A 49 2.08 -4.09 -5.01
CA VAL A 49 3.19 -4.89 -5.52
C VAL A 49 3.84 -5.63 -4.36
N ARG A 50 3.84 -6.96 -4.44
CA ARG A 50 4.56 -7.81 -3.50
C ARG A 50 6.07 -7.64 -3.77
N ARG A 51 6.69 -6.63 -3.16
CA ARG A 51 8.15 -6.48 -3.19
C ARG A 51 8.76 -7.73 -2.55
N THR A 52 9.63 -8.42 -3.27
CA THR A 52 10.40 -9.54 -2.75
C THR A 52 11.30 -9.03 -1.63
N VAL A 53 10.82 -9.15 -0.39
CA VAL A 53 11.58 -8.87 0.83
C VAL A 53 12.85 -9.74 0.87
N ALA A 54 12.94 -10.79 0.05
CA ALA A 54 14.09 -11.68 -0.02
C ALA A 54 15.41 -10.93 -0.24
N TRP A 55 15.53 -9.90 -1.08
CA TRP A 55 16.81 -9.16 -1.21
C TRP A 55 17.19 -8.42 0.07
N ASN A 56 16.21 -7.92 0.82
CA ASN A 56 16.43 -7.30 2.12
C ASN A 56 16.91 -8.30 3.18
N TRP A 57 16.59 -9.58 3.04
CA TRP A 57 17.15 -10.65 3.88
C TRP A 57 18.49 -11.17 3.33
N PHE A 58 18.62 -11.26 2.01
CA PHE A 58 19.75 -11.89 1.34
C PHE A 58 21.00 -11.00 1.32
N HIS A 59 20.88 -9.67 1.26
CA HIS A 59 22.06 -8.79 1.25
C HIS A 59 22.89 -8.91 2.54
N LYS A 60 22.25 -9.16 3.70
CA LYS A 60 22.97 -9.40 4.96
C LYS A 60 23.72 -10.72 4.94
N ALA A 61 23.08 -11.77 4.45
CA ALA A 61 23.71 -13.08 4.32
C ALA A 61 24.87 -13.03 3.31
N TYR A 62 24.67 -12.40 2.16
CA TYR A 62 25.68 -12.22 1.12
C TYR A 62 26.88 -11.41 1.64
N ALA A 63 26.63 -10.30 2.35
CA ALA A 63 27.70 -9.52 2.97
C ALA A 63 28.46 -10.33 4.03
N ALA A 64 27.76 -11.11 4.87
CA ALA A 64 28.38 -11.98 5.87
C ALA A 64 29.21 -13.10 5.24
N THR A 65 28.78 -13.67 4.12
CA THR A 65 29.56 -14.66 3.38
C THR A 65 30.79 -14.03 2.71
N LEU A 66 30.68 -12.79 2.22
CA LEU A 66 31.81 -12.08 1.63
C LEU A 66 32.88 -11.74 2.66
N THR A 67 32.49 -11.29 3.85
CA THR A 67 33.42 -11.02 4.96
C THR A 67 34.03 -12.31 5.52
N TRP A 68 33.30 -13.42 5.51
CA TRP A 68 33.83 -14.72 5.92
C TRP A 68 34.84 -15.31 4.92
N LEU A 69 34.70 -14.97 3.63
CA LEU A 69 35.64 -15.35 2.57
C LEU A 69 36.92 -14.50 2.53
N GLY A 70 37.10 -13.55 3.45
CA GLY A 70 38.39 -12.91 3.72
C GLY A 70 38.83 -11.91 2.67
N TRP A 71 38.06 -10.83 2.52
CA TRP A 71 38.53 -9.57 1.93
C TRP A 71 38.37 -8.43 2.93
#